data_AF-A0AAD1YR84-F1
#
_entry.id   AF-A0AAD1YR84-F1
#
_cell.length_a   1.000
_cell.length_b   1.000
_cell.length_c   1.000
_cell.angle_alpha   90.00
_cell.angle_beta   90.00
_cell.angle_gamma   90.00
#
_symmetry.space_group_name_H-M   'P 1'
#
loop_
_entity.id
_entity.type
_entity.pdbx_description
1 polymer ?
#
loop_
_entity_poly.entity_id
_entity_poly.type
_entity_poly.pdbx_seq_one_letter_code
_entity_poly.pdbx_strand_id
1 'polypeptide(L)'
;MQPMNLVCAKNLVIDKSIQTAYIQAIRSAQHFIYIENQYFLGSSYAWPSYKHAGADNLIPMELAFKITTKIRAKQRFTVYVVVPMWPEGVSTSASVREILYWQGQTMQMMSEIIARELKSASIKNAHPTDYLNFYCLGNQEKRHGEDSSNGHTSSSFSSIILLFY
;
A
#
# COMPACT_ATOMS: atom_id res chain seq x y z
N MET A 1 19.38 -3.91 -27.57
CA MET A 1 18.23 -4.81 -27.31
C MET A 1 17.85 -4.66 -25.85
N GLN A 2 16.61 -4.26 -25.54
CA GLN A 2 16.11 -4.37 -24.17
C GLN A 2 16.02 -5.86 -23.81
N PRO A 3 16.50 -6.30 -22.63
CA PRO A 3 16.31 -7.68 -22.19
C PRO A 3 14.81 -7.95 -22.06
N MET A 4 14.31 -9.03 -22.70
CA MET A 4 12.91 -9.43 -22.53
C MET A 4 12.67 -9.77 -21.06
N ASN A 5 11.56 -9.31 -20.46
CA ASN A 5 11.20 -9.51 -19.04
C ASN A 5 10.83 -10.97 -18.70
N LEU A 6 11.45 -11.92 -19.39
CA LEU A 6 11.12 -13.33 -19.37
C LEU A 6 12.01 -14.07 -18.38
N VAL A 7 11.40 -14.87 -17.52
CA VAL A 7 12.09 -15.77 -16.59
C VAL A 7 11.56 -17.18 -16.81
N CYS A 8 12.43 -18.18 -16.85
CA CYS A 8 12.01 -19.57 -16.93
C CYS A 8 11.80 -20.17 -15.54
N ALA A 9 10.63 -20.75 -15.27
CA ALA A 9 10.40 -21.57 -14.08
C ALA A 9 9.46 -22.73 -14.41
N LYS A 10 9.71 -23.91 -13.83
CA LYS A 10 8.92 -25.14 -14.06
C LYS A 10 8.66 -25.42 -15.56
N ASN A 11 9.69 -25.23 -16.40
CA ASN A 11 9.64 -25.40 -17.86
C ASN A 11 8.67 -24.46 -18.61
N LEU A 12 8.22 -23.37 -17.98
CA LEU A 12 7.41 -22.33 -18.59
C LEU A 12 8.18 -21.01 -18.65
N VAL A 13 7.90 -20.23 -19.70
CA VAL A 13 8.36 -18.86 -19.85
C VAL A 13 7.36 -17.94 -19.13
N ILE A 14 7.82 -17.23 -18.12
CA ILE A 14 7.02 -16.30 -17.31
C ILE A 14 7.40 -14.88 -17.70
N ASP A 15 6.44 -14.10 -18.17
CA ASP A 15 6.62 -12.66 -18.33
C ASP A 15 6.41 -11.93 -16.99
N LYS A 16 7.40 -11.13 -16.58
CA LYS A 16 7.36 -10.29 -15.38
C LYS A 16 7.33 -8.79 -15.71
N SER A 17 6.98 -8.42 -16.95
CA SER A 17 6.94 -7.05 -17.44
C SER A 17 6.21 -6.08 -16.52
N ILE A 18 5.06 -6.46 -15.96
CA ILE A 18 4.28 -5.64 -15.03
C ILE A 18 5.10 -5.34 -13.77
N GLN A 19 5.69 -6.37 -13.13
CA GLN A 19 6.52 -6.16 -11.95
C GLN A 19 7.73 -5.29 -12.29
N THR A 20 8.39 -5.52 -13.42
CA THR A 20 9.52 -4.70 -13.86
C THR A 20 9.12 -3.24 -14.05
N ALA A 21 7.97 -2.97 -14.67
CA ALA A 21 7.49 -1.62 -14.89
C ALA A 21 7.20 -0.88 -13.57
N TYR A 22 6.56 -1.56 -12.60
CA TYR A 22 6.35 -1.00 -11.26
C TYR A 22 7.68 -0.67 -10.57
N ILE A 23 8.65 -1.58 -10.61
CA ILE A 23 9.99 -1.36 -10.01
C ILE A 23 10.66 -0.15 -10.66
N GLN A 24 10.62 -0.04 -12.00
CA GLN A 24 11.19 1.10 -12.72
C GLN A 24 10.51 2.42 -12.34
N ALA A 25 9.18 2.44 -12.27
CA ALA A 25 8.42 3.63 -11.88
C ALA A 25 8.72 4.04 -10.43
N ILE A 26 8.78 3.08 -9.50
CA ILE A 26 9.15 3.34 -8.11
C ILE A 26 10.56 3.94 -8.04
N ARG A 27 11.53 3.33 -8.72
CA ARG A 27 12.93 3.79 -8.70
C ARG A 27 13.12 5.16 -9.35
N SER A 28 12.34 5.51 -10.37
CA SER A 28 12.41 6.83 -11.03
C SER A 28 11.67 7.93 -10.28
N ALA A 29 10.73 7.59 -9.39
CA ALA A 29 9.92 8.56 -8.66
C ALA A 29 10.77 9.56 -7.85
N GLN A 30 10.40 10.84 -7.95
CA GLN A 30 11.15 11.96 -7.35
C GLN A 30 10.45 12.59 -6.14
N HIS A 31 9.11 12.67 -6.16
CA HIS A 31 8.35 13.48 -5.21
C HIS A 31 7.38 12.66 -4.36
N PHE A 32 6.53 11.86 -4.97
CA PHE A 32 5.59 11.00 -4.26
C PHE A 32 5.17 9.83 -5.12
N ILE A 33 4.52 8.85 -4.51
CA ILE A 33 3.84 7.75 -5.21
C ILE A 33 2.42 7.65 -4.64
N TYR A 34 1.44 7.54 -5.54
CA TYR A 34 0.06 7.17 -5.22
C TYR A 34 -0.22 5.79 -5.78
N ILE A 35 -0.73 4.90 -4.96
CA ILE A 35 -1.15 3.56 -5.35
C ILE A 35 -2.59 3.39 -4.93
N GLU A 36 -3.44 2.99 -5.85
CA GLU A 36 -4.76 2.46 -5.57
C GLU A 36 -4.80 1.04 -6.11
N ASN A 37 -5.06 0.07 -5.23
CA ASN A 37 -5.07 -1.33 -5.64
C ASN A 37 -6.03 -2.15 -4.78
N GLN A 38 -6.57 -3.23 -5.34
CA GLN A 38 -7.47 -4.12 -4.59
C GLN A 38 -6.72 -4.89 -3.48
N TYR A 39 -5.45 -5.20 -3.70
CA TYR A 39 -4.59 -5.90 -2.75
C TYR A 39 -3.27 -5.17 -2.57
N PHE A 40 -2.76 -5.14 -1.35
CA PHE A 40 -1.41 -4.65 -1.07
C PHE A 40 -0.69 -5.60 -0.13
N LEU A 41 -0.01 -6.59 -0.71
CA LEU A 41 0.82 -7.54 0.03
C LEU A 41 1.99 -8.00 -0.84
N GLY A 42 3.10 -8.33 -0.19
CA GLY A 42 4.28 -8.81 -0.90
C GLY A 42 5.57 -8.67 -0.11
N SER A 43 6.65 -9.12 -0.74
CA SER A 43 7.98 -9.19 -0.15
C SER A 43 8.00 -10.04 1.13
N SER A 44 7.32 -11.20 1.09
CA SER A 44 7.14 -12.04 2.29
C SER A 44 8.44 -12.48 2.94
N TYR A 45 9.52 -12.62 2.17
CA TYR A 45 10.86 -12.91 2.68
C TYR A 45 11.34 -11.93 3.77
N ALA A 46 10.77 -10.73 3.84
CA ALA A 46 11.09 -9.70 4.83
C ALA A 46 10.00 -9.50 5.89
N TRP A 47 8.88 -10.22 5.85
CA TRP A 47 7.84 -10.11 6.87
C TRP A 47 8.36 -10.50 8.27
N PRO A 48 7.79 -9.93 9.35
CA PRO A 48 8.15 -10.30 10.73
C PRO A 48 7.96 -11.80 10.99
N SER A 49 6.91 -12.38 10.40
CA SER A 49 6.58 -13.81 10.46
C SER A 49 6.21 -14.35 9.07
N TYR A 50 6.12 -15.67 8.91
CA TYR A 50 5.76 -16.33 7.64
C TYR A 50 6.63 -15.94 6.43
N LYS A 51 7.95 -15.90 6.64
CA LYS A 51 8.92 -15.47 5.61
C LYS A 51 8.94 -16.31 4.32
N HIS A 52 8.38 -17.51 4.37
CA HIS A 52 8.32 -18.44 3.24
C HIS A 52 6.91 -18.58 2.65
N ALA A 53 6.03 -17.59 2.85
CA ALA A 53 4.67 -17.57 2.29
C ALA A 53 4.62 -17.51 0.75
N GLY A 54 5.74 -17.19 0.08
CA GLY A 54 5.85 -17.19 -1.39
C GLY A 54 5.29 -15.95 -2.07
N ALA A 55 4.95 -14.89 -1.31
CA ALA A 55 4.57 -13.59 -1.86
C ALA A 55 5.81 -12.77 -2.22
N ASP A 56 6.62 -13.27 -3.17
CA ASP A 56 7.98 -12.78 -3.44
C ASP A 56 8.07 -11.57 -4.38
N ASN A 57 6.93 -10.91 -4.66
CA ASN A 57 6.97 -9.66 -5.43
C ASN A 57 7.73 -8.57 -4.64
N LEU A 58 8.43 -7.70 -5.38
CA LEU A 58 9.35 -6.71 -4.80
C LEU A 58 8.70 -5.35 -4.52
N ILE A 59 7.40 -5.18 -4.79
CA ILE A 59 6.76 -3.86 -4.82
C ILE A 59 6.79 -3.18 -3.43
N PRO A 60 6.35 -3.84 -2.33
CA PRO A 60 6.44 -3.25 -1.00
C PRO A 60 7.87 -2.91 -0.58
N MET A 61 8.83 -3.80 -0.88
CA MET A 61 10.23 -3.59 -0.53
C MET A 61 10.84 -2.41 -1.30
N GLU A 62 10.60 -2.28 -2.60
CA GLU A 62 11.09 -1.16 -3.41
C GLU A 62 10.53 0.18 -2.95
N LEU A 63 9.27 0.23 -2.51
CA LEU A 63 8.67 1.42 -1.91
C LEU A 63 9.36 1.81 -0.59
N ALA A 64 9.53 0.85 0.31
CA ALA A 64 10.22 1.07 1.58
C ALA A 64 11.66 1.55 1.32
N PHE A 65 12.39 0.90 0.42
CA PHE A 65 13.73 1.33 0.03
C PHE A 65 13.74 2.73 -0.57
N LYS A 66 12.86 3.05 -1.52
CA LYS A 66 12.75 4.41 -2.07
C LYS A 66 12.57 5.44 -0.97
N ILE A 67 11.65 5.22 -0.02
CA ILE A 67 11.45 6.11 1.12
C ILE A 67 12.75 6.26 1.93
N THR A 68 13.41 5.16 2.31
CA THR A 68 14.67 5.26 3.06
C THR A 68 15.76 6.03 2.30
N THR A 69 15.87 5.86 0.98
CA THR A 69 16.84 6.64 0.18
C THR A 69 16.54 8.14 0.22
N LYS A 70 15.26 8.53 0.22
CA LYS A 70 14.82 9.93 0.28
C LYS A 70 15.03 10.52 1.67
N ILE A 71 14.79 9.73 2.73
CA ILE A 71 15.13 10.09 4.13
C ILE A 71 16.63 10.39 4.25
N ARG A 72 17.50 9.49 3.78
CA ARG A 72 18.97 9.67 3.82
C ARG A 72 19.42 10.92 3.07
N ALA A 73 18.80 11.18 1.92
CA ALA A 73 19.06 12.37 1.11
C ALA A 73 18.43 13.65 1.68
N LYS A 74 17.67 13.56 2.79
CA LYS A 74 16.88 14.67 3.35
C LYS A 74 15.94 15.32 2.33
N GLN A 75 15.40 14.51 1.42
CA GLN A 75 14.47 14.94 0.38
C GLN A 75 13.05 14.58 0.78
N ARG A 76 12.11 15.50 0.56
CA ARG A 76 10.68 15.20 0.73
C ARG A 76 10.27 14.08 -0.22
N PHE A 77 9.63 13.06 0.35
CA PHE A 77 9.01 11.98 -0.40
C PHE A 77 7.93 11.30 0.42
N THR A 78 6.76 11.06 -0.17
CA THR A 78 5.66 10.38 0.51
C THR A 78 5.00 9.35 -0.41
N VAL A 79 4.57 8.24 0.17
CA VAL A 79 3.80 7.19 -0.49
C VAL A 79 2.41 7.13 0.13
N TYR A 80 1.40 7.15 -0.72
CA TYR A 80 0.00 6.99 -0.35
C TYR A 80 -0.53 5.72 -0.99
N VAL A 81 -1.07 4.83 -0.17
CA VAL A 81 -1.65 3.55 -0.61
C VAL A 81 -3.12 3.53 -0.23
N VAL A 82 -3.99 3.43 -1.22
CA VAL A 82 -5.43 3.26 -1.07
C VAL A 82 -5.78 1.82 -1.39
N VAL A 83 -6.36 1.12 -0.42
CA VAL A 83 -6.83 -0.26 -0.52
C VAL A 83 -8.26 -0.34 0.01
N PRO A 84 -9.07 -1.34 -0.40
CA PRO A 84 -10.39 -1.53 0.19
C PRO A 84 -10.28 -1.82 1.69
N MET A 85 -11.34 -1.50 2.45
CA MET A 85 -11.37 -1.73 3.90
C MET A 85 -11.17 -3.21 4.25
N TRP A 86 -11.69 -4.09 3.41
CA TRP A 86 -11.39 -5.52 3.35
C TRP A 86 -11.53 -5.99 1.89
N PRO A 87 -10.86 -7.09 1.50
CA PRO A 87 -11.07 -7.74 0.21
C PRO A 87 -12.54 -8.08 -0.04
N GLU A 88 -12.94 -8.16 -1.30
CA GLU A 88 -14.31 -8.54 -1.65
C GLU A 88 -14.71 -9.91 -1.04
N GLY A 89 -15.88 -9.96 -0.41
CA GLY A 89 -16.41 -11.15 0.25
C GLY A 89 -16.94 -10.88 1.66
N VAL A 90 -17.27 -11.96 2.36
CA VAL A 90 -17.73 -11.90 3.76
C VAL A 90 -16.53 -11.59 4.65
N SER A 91 -16.56 -10.48 5.37
CA SER A 91 -15.45 -9.99 6.20
C SER A 91 -15.00 -10.97 7.31
N THR A 92 -15.91 -11.83 7.76
CA THR A 92 -15.63 -12.88 8.77
C THR A 92 -15.14 -14.20 8.17
N SER A 93 -15.08 -14.33 6.85
CA SER A 93 -14.55 -15.52 6.18
C SER A 93 -13.06 -15.72 6.51
N ALA A 94 -12.61 -16.98 6.49
CA ALA A 94 -11.22 -17.32 6.79
C ALA A 94 -10.25 -16.70 5.75
N SER A 95 -10.61 -16.75 4.47
CA SER A 95 -9.82 -16.19 3.37
C SER A 95 -9.63 -14.68 3.49
N VAL A 96 -10.70 -13.92 3.78
CA VAL A 96 -10.59 -12.46 3.98
C VAL A 96 -9.69 -12.14 5.18
N ARG A 97 -9.85 -12.86 6.30
CA ARG A 97 -9.01 -12.67 7.49
C ARG A 97 -7.53 -12.98 7.22
N GLU A 98 -7.26 -14.03 6.44
CA GLU A 98 -5.89 -14.40 6.06
C GLU A 98 -5.24 -13.36 5.14
N ILE A 99 -5.98 -12.83 4.16
CA ILE A 99 -5.49 -11.75 3.30
C ILE A 99 -5.18 -10.48 4.12
N LEU A 100 -6.09 -10.10 5.04
CA LEU A 100 -5.87 -8.97 5.94
C LEU A 100 -4.64 -9.18 6.83
N TYR A 101 -4.41 -10.42 7.29
CA TYR A 101 -3.21 -10.77 8.05
C TYR A 101 -1.92 -10.57 7.23
N TRP A 102 -1.88 -11.03 5.98
CA TRP A 102 -0.74 -10.83 5.08
C TRP A 102 -0.50 -9.38 4.70
N GLN A 103 -1.58 -8.62 4.49
CA GLN A 103 -1.51 -7.17 4.32
C GLN A 103 -0.89 -6.51 5.55
N GLY A 104 -1.33 -6.89 6.76
CA GLY A 104 -0.76 -6.42 8.02
C GLY A 104 0.74 -6.72 8.17
N GLN A 105 1.19 -7.93 7.81
CA GLN A 105 2.61 -8.29 7.80
C GLN A 105 3.43 -7.43 6.83
N THR A 106 2.86 -7.12 5.66
CA THR A 106 3.49 -6.24 4.66
C THR A 106 3.61 -4.81 5.17
N MET A 107 2.53 -4.26 5.72
CA MET A 107 2.50 -2.90 6.29
C MET A 107 3.47 -2.77 7.46
N GLN A 108 3.48 -3.75 8.38
CA GLN A 108 4.40 -3.77 9.52
C GLN A 108 5.87 -3.78 9.06
N MET A 109 6.21 -4.66 8.11
CA MET A 109 7.57 -4.75 7.55
C MET A 109 8.04 -3.41 6.97
N MET A 110 7.19 -2.72 6.18
CA MET A 110 7.54 -1.44 5.60
C MET A 110 7.71 -0.35 6.67
N SER A 111 6.78 -0.26 7.62
CA SER A 111 6.82 0.71 8.73
C SER A 111 8.06 0.52 9.60
N GLU A 112 8.46 -0.72 9.91
CA GLU A 112 9.67 -1.02 10.68
C GLU A 112 10.96 -0.64 9.95
N ILE A 113 11.02 -0.82 8.62
CA ILE A 113 12.16 -0.37 7.80
C ILE A 113 12.29 1.15 7.87
N ILE A 114 11.18 1.88 7.69
CA ILE A 114 11.17 3.34 7.71
C ILE A 114 11.50 3.88 9.11
N ALA A 115 10.90 3.31 10.16
CA ALA A 115 11.16 3.70 11.55
C ALA A 115 12.64 3.54 11.92
N ARG A 116 13.27 2.43 11.51
CA ARG A 116 14.71 2.22 11.72
C ARG A 116 15.54 3.27 11.00
N GLU A 117 15.18 3.60 9.76
CA GLU A 117 15.90 4.63 9.00
C GLU A 117 15.80 6.02 9.64
N LEU A 118 14.60 6.41 10.09
CA LEU A 118 14.40 7.68 10.79
C LEU A 118 15.26 7.78 12.06
N LYS A 119 15.34 6.67 12.82
CA LYS A 119 16.19 6.57 14.00
C LYS A 119 17.67 6.70 13.63
N SER A 120 18.13 5.99 12.60
CA SER A 120 19.51 6.04 12.12
C SER A 120 19.90 7.43 11.57
N ALA A 121 19.00 8.11 10.88
CA ALA A 121 19.20 9.46 10.35
C ALA A 121 19.11 10.55 11.44
N SER A 122 18.80 10.19 12.69
CA SER A 122 18.66 11.11 13.83
C SER A 122 17.64 12.23 13.59
N ILE A 123 16.59 11.96 12.82
CA ILE A 123 15.53 12.93 12.54
C ILE A 123 14.60 12.98 13.75
N LYS A 124 14.65 14.07 14.51
CA LYS A 124 13.76 14.29 15.67
C LYS A 124 12.34 14.57 15.20
N ASN A 125 11.36 14.06 15.95
CA ASN A 125 9.92 14.29 15.75
C ASN A 125 9.37 13.84 14.38
N ALA A 126 10.05 12.93 13.67
CA ALA A 126 9.52 12.31 12.46
C ALA A 126 8.88 10.97 12.77
N HIS A 127 7.76 10.69 12.12
CA HIS A 127 7.02 9.43 12.23
C HIS A 127 7.02 8.71 10.88
N PRO A 128 6.98 7.35 10.84
CA PRO A 128 6.84 6.62 9.57
C PRO A 128 5.67 7.09 8.70
N THR A 129 4.57 7.54 9.31
CA THR A 129 3.39 8.08 8.60
C THR A 129 3.64 9.40 7.87
N ASP A 130 4.73 10.10 8.16
CA ASP A 130 5.14 11.27 7.35
C ASP A 130 5.57 10.85 5.92
N TYR A 131 5.92 9.58 5.76
CA TYR A 131 6.47 9.02 4.51
C TYR A 131 5.63 7.91 3.89
N LEU A 132 4.87 7.14 4.69
CA LEU A 132 4.05 6.02 4.22
C LEU A 132 2.67 6.06 4.86
N ASN A 133 1.63 6.17 4.04
CA ASN A 133 0.25 6.26 4.48
C ASN A 133 -0.62 5.21 3.82
N PHE A 134 -1.48 4.56 4.60
CA PHE A 134 -2.47 3.60 4.13
C PHE A 134 -3.88 4.09 4.42
N TYR A 135 -4.74 4.00 3.42
CA TYR A 135 -6.11 4.47 3.48
C TYR A 135 -7.09 3.44 2.91
N CYS A 136 -8.34 3.50 3.38
CA CYS A 136 -9.47 2.95 2.64
C CYS A 136 -10.56 4.00 2.41
N LEU A 137 -11.37 3.72 1.38
CA LEU A 137 -12.50 4.53 0.98
C LEU A 137 -13.78 4.03 1.68
N GLY A 138 -14.52 4.95 2.30
CA GLY A 138 -15.85 4.71 2.84
C GLY A 138 -16.82 5.81 2.41
N ASN A 139 -18.07 5.44 2.19
CA ASN A 139 -19.15 6.38 1.94
C ASN A 139 -20.23 6.23 3.03
N GLN A 140 -20.80 7.35 3.48
CA GLN A 140 -21.91 7.35 4.42
C GLN A 140 -23.01 8.27 3.89
N GLU A 141 -24.16 7.69 3.56
CA GLU A 141 -25.34 8.42 3.12
C GLU A 141 -26.33 8.58 4.27
N LYS A 142 -26.89 9.77 4.43
CA LYS A 142 -28.03 9.98 5.33
C LYS A 142 -29.23 9.25 4.72
N ARG A 143 -29.90 8.40 5.50
CA ARG A 143 -31.19 7.85 5.08
C ARG A 143 -32.16 9.03 4.89
N HIS A 144 -32.77 9.12 3.72
CA HIS A 144 -33.90 10.02 3.52
C HIS A 144 -35.04 9.52 4.41
N GLY A 145 -35.23 10.16 5.56
CA GLY A 145 -36.51 10.13 6.27
C GLY A 145 -37.51 10.99 5.50
N GLU A 146 -38.78 10.63 5.58
CA GLU A 146 -39.91 11.32 4.95
C GLU A 146 -40.00 12.79 5.40
N ASP A 147 -39.36 13.69 4.65
CA ASP A 147 -39.68 15.12 4.75
C ASP A 147 -40.91 15.38 3.90
N SER A 148 -42.06 15.39 4.57
CA SER A 148 -43.18 16.19 4.12
C SER A 148 -42.72 17.64 3.95
N SER A 149 -43.01 18.21 2.78
CA SER A 149 -42.90 19.62 2.36
C SER A 149 -41.58 20.11 1.71
N ASN A 150 -41.71 20.31 0.40
CA ASN A 150 -41.00 21.22 -0.52
C ASN A 150 -39.73 21.95 -0.02
N GLY A 151 -38.60 21.59 -0.62
CA GLY A 151 -37.43 22.46 -0.74
C GLY A 151 -36.26 21.73 -1.40
N HIS A 152 -35.76 22.26 -2.53
CA HIS A 152 -34.56 21.76 -3.21
C HIS A 152 -33.39 21.63 -2.23
N THR A 153 -32.92 20.41 -1.99
CA THR A 153 -31.71 20.14 -1.19
C THR A 153 -30.65 19.49 -2.07
N SER A 154 -29.52 20.16 -2.20
CA SER A 154 -28.30 19.60 -2.79
C SER A 154 -27.76 18.51 -1.87
N SER A 155 -27.59 17.29 -2.38
CA SER A 155 -26.92 16.20 -1.66
C SER A 155 -25.47 16.60 -1.38
N SER A 156 -25.15 16.83 -0.10
CA SER A 156 -23.76 17.02 0.34
C SER A 156 -23.11 15.64 0.50
N PHE A 157 -22.13 15.35 -0.34
CA PHE A 157 -21.34 14.12 -0.31
C PHE A 157 -20.19 14.27 0.70
N SER A 158 -19.98 13.25 1.53
CA SER A 158 -18.80 13.18 2.41
C SER A 158 -18.11 11.84 2.24
N SER A 159 -17.02 11.82 1.48
CA SER A 159 -16.13 10.65 1.40
C SER A 159 -15.26 10.59 2.66
N ILE A 160 -15.28 9.47 3.38
CA ILE A 160 -14.44 9.27 4.57
C ILE A 160 -13.21 8.47 4.14
N ILE A 161 -12.03 9.04 4.37
CA ILE A 161 -10.75 8.35 4.25
C ILE A 161 -10.39 7.82 5.65
N LEU A 162 -10.37 6.51 5.83
CA LEU A 162 -9.97 5.88 7.09
C LEU A 162 -8.48 5.49 7.01
N LEU A 163 -7.71 5.88 8.03
CA LEU A 163 -6.30 5.48 8.21
C LEU A 163 -6.22 4.12 8.89
N PHE A 164 -5.41 3.21 8.33
CA PHE A 164 -5.00 2.01 9.05
C PHE A 164 -3.74 2.31 9.87
N TYR A 165 -3.77 2.00 11.17
CA TYR A 165 -2.61 2.03 12.07
C TYR A 165 -2.12 0.61 12.35
#